data_AF-A0AAC9HN94-F1
#
_entry.id   AF-A0AAC9HN94-F1
#
_cell.length_a   1.000
_cell.length_b   1.000
_cell.length_c   1.000
_cell.angle_alpha   90.00
_cell.angle_beta   90.00
_cell.angle_gamma   90.00
#
_symmetry.space_group_name_H-M   'P 1'
#
loop_
_entity.id
_entity.type
_entity.pdbx_description
1 polymer ?
#
loop_
_entity_poly.entity_id
_entity_poly.type
_entity_poly.pdbx_seq_one_letter_code
_entity_poly.pdbx_strand_id
1 'polypeptide(L)'
;MSRGDNRGALPAVVMVLAVVAGCADSAHTQGAGPLQFSETVSRLCAPAVGDNPRATRVEPLWNRGTGPVVIEEITLTSAEGMTLVEAVLVPVPGTDPEDGTVTLVPANDAGYPPSPETLGSSFGAVDAWAAREQTVGATIEPDKEFSLAVGLEAADGSGSIKAIRAVYRDEAGRRFEAVAQTEVRIPRCAEE
;
A
#
# COMPACT_ATOMS: atom_id res chain seq x y z
N MET A 1 -40.97 -45.65 61.03
CA MET A 1 -41.69 -44.70 60.14
C MET A 1 -41.05 -43.32 60.32
N SER A 2 -40.77 -42.63 59.21
CA SER A 2 -40.32 -41.21 59.05
C SER A 2 -38.98 -40.82 59.71
N ARG A 3 -37.88 -40.50 59.02
CA ARG A 3 -37.58 -39.71 57.79
C ARG A 3 -37.70 -38.18 57.99
N GLY A 4 -36.59 -37.47 57.74
CA GLY A 4 -36.47 -36.02 57.53
C GLY A 4 -35.73 -35.28 58.65
N ASP A 5 -34.76 -34.38 58.44
CA ASP A 5 -34.27 -33.82 57.20
C ASP A 5 -32.88 -33.15 57.40
N ASN A 6 -32.09 -33.21 56.34
CA ASN A 6 -30.77 -32.58 56.18
C ASN A 6 -30.91 -31.06 55.98
N ARG A 7 -29.87 -30.30 56.36
CA ARG A 7 -29.38 -29.14 55.59
C ARG A 7 -27.99 -28.72 56.11
N GLY A 8 -26.98 -29.42 55.60
CA GLY A 8 -25.60 -28.91 55.59
C GLY A 8 -25.50 -27.78 54.58
N ALA A 9 -24.98 -26.63 55.02
CA ALA A 9 -24.60 -25.53 54.14
C ALA A 9 -23.20 -25.83 53.57
N LEU A 10 -23.13 -26.09 52.26
CA LEU A 10 -21.88 -26.15 51.51
C LEU A 10 -21.41 -24.72 51.18
N PRO A 11 -20.14 -24.37 51.41
CA PRO A 11 -19.58 -23.11 50.93
C PRO A 11 -19.38 -23.18 49.41
N ALA A 12 -19.94 -22.20 48.70
CA ALA A 12 -19.75 -22.02 47.26
C ALA A 12 -18.29 -21.63 46.97
N VAL A 13 -17.57 -22.51 46.28
CA VAL A 13 -16.25 -22.23 45.71
C VAL A 13 -16.45 -21.31 44.51
N VAL A 14 -16.04 -20.05 44.62
CA VAL A 14 -15.99 -19.09 43.53
C VAL A 14 -14.78 -19.44 42.66
N MET A 15 -15.03 -20.04 41.50
CA MET A 15 -14.01 -20.35 40.49
C MET A 15 -13.76 -19.08 39.67
N VAL A 16 -12.68 -18.37 40.00
CA VAL A 16 -12.20 -17.21 39.24
C VAL A 16 -11.58 -17.72 37.93
N LEU A 17 -12.33 -17.62 36.82
CA LEU A 17 -11.78 -17.78 35.48
C LEU A 17 -10.90 -16.56 35.16
N ALA A 18 -9.58 -16.75 35.20
CA ALA A 18 -8.63 -15.82 34.61
C ALA A 18 -8.72 -15.93 33.08
N VAL A 19 -9.45 -15.02 32.44
CA VAL A 19 -9.41 -14.84 30.99
C VAL A 19 -8.06 -14.21 30.66
N VAL A 20 -7.09 -15.04 30.29
CA VAL A 20 -5.84 -14.55 29.69
C VAL A 20 -6.21 -14.08 28.29
N ALA A 21 -6.57 -12.80 28.16
CA ALA A 21 -6.58 -12.12 26.88
C ALA A 21 -5.12 -12.08 26.42
N GLY A 22 -4.70 -13.12 25.70
CA GLY A 22 -3.44 -13.11 24.97
C GLY A 22 -3.55 -11.99 23.96
N CYS A 23 -2.96 -10.84 24.26
CA CYS A 23 -2.56 -9.88 23.26
C CYS A 23 -1.65 -10.65 22.31
N ALA A 24 -2.19 -11.09 21.17
CA ALA A 24 -1.38 -11.47 20.05
C ALA A 24 -0.76 -10.15 19.54
N ASP A 25 0.31 -9.71 20.21
CA ASP A 25 1.29 -8.82 19.63
C ASP A 25 1.74 -9.51 18.36
N SER A 26 1.12 -9.13 17.26
CA SER A 26 1.42 -9.61 15.93
C SER A 26 2.78 -9.03 15.63
N ALA A 27 3.82 -9.76 16.02
CA ALA A 27 5.19 -9.43 15.70
C ALA A 27 5.26 -9.21 14.20
N HIS A 28 5.35 -7.94 13.79
CA HIS A 28 5.69 -7.57 12.42
C HIS A 28 7.03 -8.25 12.15
N THR A 29 6.96 -9.35 11.39
CA THR A 29 8.17 -10.05 11.00
C THR A 29 8.81 -9.15 9.95
N GLN A 30 9.76 -8.31 10.37
CA GLN A 30 10.61 -7.50 9.48
C GLN A 30 11.58 -8.39 8.68
N GLY A 31 11.06 -9.47 8.09
CA GLY A 31 11.78 -10.26 7.09
C GLY A 31 11.47 -9.69 5.71
N ALA A 32 12.41 -9.80 4.76
CA ALA A 32 12.15 -9.54 3.36
C ALA A 32 11.10 -10.53 2.87
N GLY A 33 9.83 -10.13 2.92
CA GLY A 33 8.73 -10.93 2.42
C GLY A 33 8.72 -10.96 0.88
N PRO A 34 7.79 -11.72 0.30
CA PRO A 34 7.77 -11.98 -1.15
C PRO A 34 7.42 -10.76 -2.01
N LEU A 35 6.73 -9.75 -1.47
CA LEU A 35 6.39 -8.53 -2.18
C LEU A 35 7.54 -7.52 -2.09
N GLN A 36 7.97 -6.96 -3.22
CA GLN A 36 9.11 -6.05 -3.32
C GLN A 36 8.76 -4.80 -4.14
N PHE A 37 9.47 -3.71 -3.88
CA PHE A 37 9.50 -2.53 -4.74
C PHE A 37 10.85 -2.46 -5.47
N SER A 38 11.05 -1.48 -6.37
CA SER A 38 12.40 -1.17 -6.85
C SER A 38 13.28 -0.68 -5.69
N GLU A 39 14.54 -1.09 -5.67
CA GLU A 39 15.54 -0.59 -4.72
C GLU A 39 16.02 0.83 -5.05
N THR A 40 15.57 1.40 -6.17
CA THR A 40 16.00 2.72 -6.61
C THR A 40 15.33 3.80 -5.78
N VAL A 41 16.10 4.45 -4.92
CA VAL A 41 15.66 5.69 -4.28
C VAL A 41 15.47 6.74 -5.37
N SER A 42 14.27 7.29 -5.45
CA SER A 42 13.98 8.33 -6.43
C SER A 42 13.24 9.49 -5.80
N ARG A 43 13.57 10.69 -6.30
CA ARG A 43 13.05 11.96 -5.82
C ARG A 43 12.14 12.56 -6.88
N LEU A 44 10.94 12.95 -6.49
CA LEU A 44 9.99 13.70 -7.32
C LEU A 44 9.77 15.06 -6.70
N CYS A 45 10.07 16.10 -7.46
CA CYS A 45 9.76 17.48 -7.11
C CYS A 45 8.59 17.91 -7.99
N ALA A 46 7.38 17.96 -7.43
CA ALA A 46 6.17 18.29 -8.18
C ALA A 46 5.82 19.78 -7.98
N PRO A 47 5.36 20.49 -9.03
CA PRO A 47 4.89 21.86 -8.89
C PRO A 47 3.62 21.93 -8.04
N ALA A 48 3.44 23.01 -7.30
CA ALA A 48 2.13 23.33 -6.75
C ALA A 48 1.25 23.86 -7.88
N VAL A 49 0.34 23.05 -8.41
CA VAL A 49 -0.56 23.45 -9.50
C VAL A 49 -1.99 23.56 -8.97
N GLY A 50 -2.53 24.78 -9.02
CA GLY A 50 -3.89 25.10 -8.59
C GLY A 50 -4.10 25.03 -7.07
N ASP A 51 -5.37 25.05 -6.66
CA ASP A 51 -5.76 25.09 -5.25
C ASP A 51 -5.60 23.73 -4.52
N ASN A 52 -5.34 22.63 -5.26
CA ASN A 52 -5.14 21.28 -4.72
C ASN A 52 -4.01 20.58 -5.51
N PRO A 53 -2.74 20.69 -5.10
CA PRO A 53 -1.64 20.10 -5.85
C PRO A 53 -1.66 18.58 -5.67
N ARG A 54 -2.19 17.89 -6.70
CA ARG A 54 -2.23 16.44 -6.76
C ARG A 54 -1.15 15.92 -7.68
N ALA A 55 -0.24 15.13 -7.13
CA ALA A 55 0.79 14.45 -7.89
C ALA A 55 0.49 12.95 -7.94
N THR A 56 0.82 12.32 -9.07
CA THR A 56 0.92 10.86 -9.12
C THR A 56 2.36 10.45 -8.86
N ARG A 57 2.53 9.46 -8.00
CA ARG A 57 3.80 8.75 -7.84
C ARG A 57 3.63 7.29 -8.24
N VAL A 58 4.58 6.76 -8.99
CA VAL A 58 4.55 5.37 -9.46
C VAL A 58 5.78 4.62 -8.99
N GLU A 59 5.52 3.43 -8.43
CA GLU A 59 6.55 2.48 -8.00
C GLU A 59 6.27 1.11 -8.63
N PRO A 60 7.26 0.46 -9.26
CA PRO A 60 7.08 -0.92 -9.69
C PRO A 60 6.97 -1.82 -8.45
N LEU A 61 5.99 -2.72 -8.48
CA LEU A 61 5.64 -3.64 -7.41
C LEU A 61 5.56 -5.06 -7.98
N TRP A 62 6.30 -5.97 -7.39
CA TRP A 62 6.41 -7.36 -7.86
C TRP A 62 6.34 -8.37 -6.72
N ASN A 63 5.59 -9.46 -6.93
CA ASN A 63 5.58 -10.61 -6.03
C ASN A 63 6.62 -11.63 -6.52
N ARG A 64 7.75 -11.70 -5.82
CA ARG A 64 8.86 -12.65 -6.07
C ARG A 64 8.70 -13.96 -5.28
N GLY A 65 7.61 -14.11 -4.53
CA GLY A 65 7.28 -15.32 -3.81
C GLY A 65 6.71 -16.41 -4.71
N THR A 66 6.56 -17.60 -4.15
CA THR A 66 5.96 -18.75 -4.83
C THR A 66 4.45 -18.86 -4.63
N GLY A 67 3.86 -17.96 -3.85
CA GLY A 67 2.42 -17.96 -3.52
C GLY A 67 1.83 -16.55 -3.59
N PRO A 68 0.50 -16.44 -3.67
CA PRO A 68 -0.18 -15.16 -3.74
C PRO A 68 -0.01 -14.37 -2.43
N VAL A 69 -0.09 -13.05 -2.54
CA VAL A 69 -0.17 -12.14 -1.39
C VAL A 69 -1.37 -11.22 -1.53
N VAL A 70 -1.95 -10.83 -0.40
CA VAL A 70 -3.05 -9.85 -0.35
C VAL A 70 -2.55 -8.59 0.32
N ILE A 71 -2.68 -7.44 -0.34
CA ILE A 71 -2.32 -6.16 0.26
C ILE A 71 -3.41 -5.74 1.23
N GLU A 72 -3.03 -5.48 2.47
CA GLU A 72 -3.95 -5.08 3.54
C GLU A 72 -3.98 -3.56 3.72
N GLU A 73 -2.87 -2.87 3.44
CA GLU A 73 -2.72 -1.45 3.74
C GLU A 73 -1.66 -0.78 2.85
N ILE A 74 -1.91 0.47 2.49
CA ILE A 74 -0.92 1.38 1.89
C ILE A 74 -0.83 2.63 2.76
N THR A 75 0.38 2.97 3.22
CA THR A 75 0.65 4.15 4.04
C THR A 75 1.80 4.98 3.50
N LEU A 76 1.73 6.29 3.78
CA LEU A 76 2.85 7.21 3.57
C LEU A 76 3.73 7.22 4.82
N THR A 77 5.04 7.19 4.64
CA THR A 77 6.01 7.26 5.74
C THR A 77 6.69 8.63 5.74
N SER A 78 6.86 9.19 6.95
CA SER A 78 7.37 10.56 7.16
C SER A 78 6.60 11.59 6.34
N ALA A 79 5.26 11.47 6.34
CA ALA A 79 4.39 12.40 5.65
C ALA A 79 4.26 13.69 6.46
N GLU A 80 4.59 14.82 5.84
CA GLU A 80 4.43 16.16 6.40
C GLU A 80 3.58 16.97 5.44
N GLY A 81 2.41 17.45 5.86
CA GLY A 81 1.51 18.20 4.98
C GLY A 81 1.06 17.44 3.74
N MET A 82 1.12 16.10 3.73
CA MET A 82 0.78 15.28 2.57
C MET A 82 -0.13 14.13 2.96
N THR A 83 -1.17 13.90 2.16
CA THR A 83 -2.14 12.82 2.36
C THR A 83 -2.18 11.90 1.13
N LEU A 84 -2.48 10.62 1.40
CA LEU A 84 -2.77 9.65 0.35
C LEU A 84 -4.23 9.79 -0.03
N VAL A 85 -4.50 10.14 -1.29
CA VAL A 85 -5.86 10.21 -1.84
C VAL A 85 -6.35 8.80 -2.16
N GLU A 86 -5.54 8.05 -2.91
CA GLU A 86 -5.87 6.71 -3.37
C GLU A 86 -4.58 5.98 -3.78
N ALA A 87 -4.61 4.65 -3.72
CA ALA A 87 -3.59 3.77 -4.27
C ALA A 87 -4.26 2.73 -5.17
N VAL A 88 -3.76 2.62 -6.39
CA VAL A 88 -4.25 1.67 -7.40
C VAL A 88 -3.11 0.84 -7.98
N LEU A 89 -3.39 -0.42 -8.28
CA LEU A 89 -2.49 -1.28 -9.05
C LEU A 89 -2.86 -1.15 -10.52
N VAL A 90 -1.89 -0.73 -11.32
CA VAL A 90 -2.03 -0.61 -12.77
C VAL A 90 -1.21 -1.74 -13.41
N PRO A 91 -1.81 -2.59 -14.25
CA PRO A 91 -1.06 -3.59 -15.00
C PRO A 91 0.05 -2.92 -15.81
N VAL A 92 1.26 -3.49 -15.79
CA VAL A 92 2.35 -2.98 -16.64
C VAL A 92 1.95 -3.19 -18.10
N PRO A 93 1.91 -2.14 -18.94
CA PRO A 93 1.60 -2.31 -20.35
C PRO A 93 2.65 -3.20 -21.02
N GLY A 94 2.24 -3.84 -22.12
CA GLY A 94 3.18 -4.60 -22.95
C GLY A 94 4.32 -3.73 -23.49
N THR A 95 5.35 -4.38 -24.02
CA THR A 95 6.47 -3.71 -24.67
C THR A 95 6.01 -2.92 -25.90
N ASP A 96 6.46 -1.68 -26.03
CA ASP A 96 6.22 -0.84 -27.20
C ASP A 96 6.87 -1.50 -28.43
N PRO A 97 6.11 -1.78 -29.51
CA PRO A 97 6.65 -2.44 -30.70
C PRO A 97 7.60 -1.56 -31.54
N GLU A 98 7.60 -0.23 -31.34
CA GLU A 98 8.43 0.70 -32.11
C GLU A 98 9.86 0.78 -31.56
N ASP A 99 10.01 0.86 -30.23
CA ASP A 99 11.31 1.06 -29.57
C ASP A 99 11.72 -0.06 -28.60
N GLY A 100 10.83 -1.02 -28.32
CA GLY A 100 11.10 -2.14 -27.43
C GLY A 100 11.08 -1.78 -25.94
N THR A 101 10.57 -0.61 -25.56
CA THR A 101 10.57 -0.14 -24.16
C THR A 101 9.32 -0.61 -23.40
N VAL A 102 9.43 -0.64 -22.07
CA VAL A 102 8.30 -0.81 -21.14
C VAL A 102 8.23 0.44 -20.29
N THR A 103 7.07 1.11 -20.32
CA THR A 103 6.83 2.35 -19.57
C THR A 103 5.82 2.08 -18.47
N LEU A 104 6.16 2.42 -17.22
CA LEU A 104 5.23 2.36 -16.10
C LEU A 104 4.16 3.45 -16.24
N VAL A 105 2.93 3.13 -15.85
CA VAL A 105 1.77 3.99 -16.08
C VAL A 105 1.05 4.25 -14.75
N PRO A 106 0.65 5.51 -14.49
CA PRO A 106 0.91 6.71 -15.28
C PRO A 106 2.34 7.22 -15.09
N ALA A 107 2.72 8.27 -15.82
CA ALA A 107 3.97 8.97 -15.52
C ALA A 107 3.92 9.61 -14.12
N ASN A 108 5.09 9.76 -13.50
CA ASN A 108 5.21 10.61 -12.30
C ASN A 108 4.74 12.04 -12.62
N ASP A 109 4.06 12.67 -11.67
CA ASP A 109 3.51 14.04 -11.80
C ASP A 109 2.44 14.22 -12.90
N ALA A 110 1.82 13.14 -13.38
CA ALA A 110 0.76 13.20 -14.38
C ALA A 110 -0.57 13.86 -13.92
N GLY A 111 -0.61 14.43 -12.70
CA GLY A 111 -1.83 14.75 -11.97
C GLY A 111 -2.55 13.49 -11.49
N TYR A 112 -3.47 13.62 -10.52
CA TYR A 112 -4.27 12.50 -10.02
C TYR A 112 -5.79 12.81 -9.94
N PRO A 113 -6.65 12.04 -10.64
CA PRO A 113 -6.28 11.03 -11.64
C PRO A 113 -5.61 11.68 -12.87
N PRO A 114 -4.76 10.94 -13.61
CA PRO A 114 -4.14 11.43 -14.84
C PRO A 114 -5.20 11.69 -15.92
N SER A 115 -4.98 12.73 -16.71
CA SER A 115 -5.88 13.04 -17.83
C SER A 115 -5.70 12.04 -18.98
N PRO A 116 -6.73 11.82 -19.82
CA PRO A 116 -6.58 10.97 -21.01
C PRO A 116 -5.49 11.45 -21.97
N GLU A 117 -5.29 12.78 -22.09
CA GLU A 117 -4.24 13.37 -22.92
C GLU A 117 -2.84 13.02 -22.39
N THR A 118 -2.67 13.04 -21.06
CA THR A 118 -1.41 12.65 -20.41
C THR A 118 -1.13 11.16 -20.60
N LEU A 119 -2.14 10.30 -20.47
CA LEU A 119 -2.02 8.86 -20.68
C LEU A 119 -1.76 8.49 -22.15
N GLY A 120 -2.43 9.15 -23.10
CA GLY A 120 -2.35 8.84 -24.53
C GLY A 120 -0.97 9.05 -25.17
N SER A 121 0.00 9.59 -24.41
CA SER A 121 1.38 9.77 -24.83
C SER A 121 2.24 8.50 -24.75
N SER A 122 1.78 7.46 -24.06
CA SER A 122 2.53 6.22 -23.85
C SER A 122 1.78 5.00 -24.39
N PHE A 123 2.51 4.07 -25.01
CA PHE A 123 1.93 2.85 -25.57
C PHE A 123 1.15 2.04 -24.52
N GLY A 124 -0.09 1.66 -24.85
CA GLY A 124 -0.96 0.84 -23.99
C GLY A 124 -1.41 1.51 -22.68
N ALA A 125 -1.03 2.76 -22.41
CA ALA A 125 -1.24 3.39 -21.10
C ALA A 125 -2.72 3.67 -20.79
N VAL A 126 -3.53 4.02 -21.80
CA VAL A 126 -4.97 4.22 -21.61
C VAL A 126 -5.64 2.93 -21.17
N ASP A 127 -5.35 1.82 -21.84
CA ASP A 127 -5.92 0.51 -21.53
C ASP A 127 -5.42 -0.01 -20.18
N ALA A 128 -4.12 0.12 -19.90
CA ALA A 128 -3.53 -0.24 -18.61
C ALA A 128 -4.19 0.54 -17.46
N TRP A 129 -4.32 1.87 -17.59
CA TRP A 129 -4.98 2.69 -16.58
C TRP A 129 -6.46 2.35 -16.43
N ALA A 130 -7.17 2.03 -17.52
CA ALA A 130 -8.57 1.60 -17.45
C ALA A 130 -8.74 0.25 -16.72
N ALA A 131 -7.74 -0.63 -16.81
CA ALA A 131 -7.70 -1.93 -16.14
C ALA A 131 -7.17 -1.89 -14.69
N ARG A 132 -6.92 -0.69 -14.14
CA ARG A 132 -6.43 -0.55 -12.76
C ARG A 132 -7.43 -1.08 -11.74
N GLU A 133 -6.91 -1.55 -10.62
CA GLU A 133 -7.70 -2.05 -9.50
C GLU A 133 -7.30 -1.38 -8.19
N GLN A 134 -8.20 -1.40 -7.20
CA GLN A 134 -7.92 -0.88 -5.88
C GLN A 134 -6.79 -1.67 -5.23
N THR A 135 -5.76 -1.01 -4.70
CA THR A 135 -4.62 -1.73 -4.12
C THR A 135 -4.97 -2.51 -2.86
N VAL A 136 -5.73 -1.92 -1.94
CA VAL A 136 -6.11 -2.59 -0.69
C VAL A 136 -7.15 -3.67 -0.99
N GLY A 137 -6.86 -4.90 -0.55
CA GLY A 137 -7.65 -6.10 -0.82
C GLY A 137 -7.28 -6.82 -2.12
N ALA A 138 -6.40 -6.25 -2.94
CA ALA A 138 -5.94 -6.91 -4.16
C ALA A 138 -5.02 -8.10 -3.85
N THR A 139 -5.17 -9.15 -4.65
CA THR A 139 -4.32 -10.33 -4.64
C THR A 139 -3.28 -10.20 -5.74
N ILE A 140 -1.99 -10.22 -5.36
CA ILE A 140 -0.89 -10.24 -6.31
C ILE A 140 -0.36 -11.67 -6.42
N GLU A 141 -0.62 -12.28 -7.57
CA GLU A 141 -0.14 -13.62 -7.90
C GLU A 141 1.40 -13.66 -8.02
N PRO A 142 2.02 -14.85 -7.86
CA PRO A 142 3.45 -15.04 -8.12
C PRO A 142 3.89 -14.53 -9.49
N ASP A 143 5.08 -13.94 -9.55
CA ASP A 143 5.72 -13.43 -10.77
C ASP A 143 4.89 -12.37 -11.52
N LYS A 144 3.93 -11.73 -10.85
CA LYS A 144 3.22 -10.58 -11.37
C LYS A 144 3.90 -9.28 -10.98
N GLU A 145 3.86 -8.35 -11.94
CA GLU A 145 4.35 -6.99 -11.80
C GLU A 145 3.22 -6.00 -12.07
N PHE A 146 3.15 -4.97 -11.23
CA PHE A 146 2.22 -3.85 -11.35
C PHE A 146 2.98 -2.54 -11.19
N SER A 147 2.43 -1.48 -11.78
CA SER A 147 2.73 -0.12 -11.36
C SER A 147 1.82 0.22 -10.17
N LEU A 148 2.38 0.37 -8.98
CA LEU A 148 1.65 0.97 -7.86
C LEU A 148 1.58 2.47 -8.10
N ALA A 149 0.41 2.98 -8.49
CA ALA A 149 0.17 4.40 -8.67
C ALA A 149 -0.54 4.95 -7.44
N VAL A 150 0.05 5.99 -6.83
CA VAL A 150 -0.56 6.69 -5.69
C VAL A 150 -0.88 8.13 -6.05
N GLY A 151 -2.09 8.56 -5.68
CA GLY A 151 -2.48 9.96 -5.69
C GLY A 151 -2.09 10.61 -4.37
N LEU A 152 -1.29 11.67 -4.43
CA LEU A 152 -0.85 12.43 -3.27
C LEU A 152 -1.46 13.82 -3.32
N GLU A 153 -1.94 14.32 -2.18
CA GLU A 153 -2.47 15.68 -2.04
C GLU A 153 -1.68 16.43 -0.96
N ALA A 154 -1.20 17.63 -1.29
CA ALA A 154 -0.51 18.47 -0.32
C ALA A 154 -1.48 19.44 0.36
N ALA A 155 -1.44 19.49 1.69
CA ALA A 155 -2.18 20.45 2.49
C ALA A 155 -1.59 21.86 2.32
N ASP A 156 -2.43 22.87 2.16
CA ASP A 156 -2.02 24.28 2.09
C ASP A 156 -0.92 24.56 1.03
N GLY A 157 -0.90 23.77 -0.04
CA GLY A 157 0.03 23.94 -1.17
C GLY A 157 1.44 23.38 -0.94
N SER A 158 1.71 22.71 0.18
CA SER A 158 3.03 22.11 0.44
C SER A 158 2.98 20.79 1.21
N GLY A 159 3.88 19.88 0.92
CA GLY A 159 4.00 18.64 1.65
C GLY A 159 5.12 17.75 1.16
N SER A 160 5.43 16.71 1.94
CA SER A 160 6.44 15.73 1.58
C SER A 160 6.16 14.33 2.14
N ILE A 161 6.79 13.33 1.53
CA ILE A 161 6.91 11.95 2.03
C ILE A 161 8.33 11.44 1.79
N LYS A 162 8.72 10.39 2.51
CA LYS A 162 10.01 9.69 2.29
C LYS A 162 9.88 8.24 1.82
N ALA A 163 8.71 7.64 1.99
CA ALA A 163 8.46 6.30 1.51
C ALA A 163 6.96 6.00 1.37
N ILE A 164 6.65 5.02 0.54
CA ILE A 164 5.35 4.34 0.53
C ILE A 164 5.56 2.96 1.14
N ARG A 165 4.70 2.58 2.08
CA ARG A 165 4.73 1.28 2.73
C ARG A 165 3.47 0.51 2.37
N ALA A 166 3.66 -0.72 1.90
CA ALA A 166 2.61 -1.71 1.74
C ALA A 166 2.70 -2.73 2.86
N VAL A 167 1.58 -2.95 3.56
CA VAL A 167 1.42 -4.06 4.48
C VAL A 167 0.60 -5.13 3.79
N TYR A 168 1.05 -6.37 3.84
CA TYR A 168 0.43 -7.46 3.11
C TYR A 168 0.53 -8.78 3.87
N ARG A 169 -0.29 -9.74 3.44
CA ARG A 169 -0.35 -11.07 4.00
C ARG A 169 -0.12 -12.13 2.93
N ASP A 170 0.61 -13.18 3.24
CA ASP A 170 0.71 -14.35 2.37
C ASP A 170 -0.42 -15.35 2.59
N GLU A 171 -0.46 -16.41 1.77
CA GLU A 171 -1.45 -17.48 1.89
C GLU A 171 -1.42 -18.21 3.25
N ALA A 172 -0.26 -18.28 3.91
CA ALA A 172 -0.11 -18.87 5.24
C ALA A 172 -0.61 -17.94 6.37
N GLY A 173 -1.09 -16.75 6.03
CA GLY A 173 -1.60 -15.77 6.96
C GLY A 173 -0.52 -14.92 7.64
N ARG A 174 0.75 -15.03 7.22
CA ARG A 174 1.87 -14.27 7.77
C ARG A 174 1.85 -12.86 7.21
N ARG A 175 2.06 -11.86 8.09
CA ARG A 175 2.02 -10.44 7.74
C ARG A 175 3.45 -9.91 7.55
N PHE A 176 3.65 -9.14 6.48
CA PHE A 176 4.92 -8.56 6.07
C PHE A 176 4.76 -7.10 5.69
N GLU A 177 5.89 -6.41 5.54
CA GLU A 177 5.95 -5.04 5.03
C GLU A 177 6.89 -4.96 3.83
N ALA A 178 6.49 -4.17 2.83
CA ALA A 178 7.35 -3.76 1.71
C ALA A 178 7.40 -2.23 1.69
N VAL A 179 8.58 -1.67 1.47
CA VAL A 179 8.78 -0.21 1.50
C VAL A 179 9.44 0.25 0.21
N ALA A 180 8.76 1.13 -0.52
CA ALA A 180 9.34 1.88 -1.64
C ALA A 180 9.99 3.14 -1.08
N GLN A 181 11.33 3.24 -1.19
CA GLN A 181 12.05 4.45 -0.79
C GLN A 181 11.85 5.53 -1.85
N THR A 182 10.92 6.45 -1.58
CA THR A 182 10.49 7.47 -2.53
C THR A 182 10.30 8.80 -1.84
N GLU A 183 11.02 9.82 -2.32
CA GLU A 183 10.91 11.17 -1.80
C GLU A 183 10.04 12.00 -2.74
N VAL A 184 8.87 12.43 -2.27
CA VAL A 184 8.04 13.41 -3.00
C VAL A 184 8.02 14.70 -2.20
N ARG A 185 8.16 15.84 -2.88
CA ARG A 185 8.04 17.18 -2.29
C ARG A 185 7.20 18.09 -3.18
N ILE A 186 6.30 18.84 -2.55
CA ILE A 186 5.47 19.90 -3.13
C ILE A 186 5.63 21.16 -2.25
N PRO A 187 5.81 22.37 -2.82
CA PRO A 187 6.17 22.63 -4.21
C PRO A 187 7.56 22.08 -4.54
N ARG A 188 8.02 22.28 -5.79
CA ARG A 188 9.32 21.78 -6.27
C ARG A 188 10.45 22.11 -5.29
N CYS A 189 11.38 21.16 -5.17
CA CYS A 189 12.65 21.37 -4.50
C CYS A 189 13.34 22.61 -5.10
N ALA A 190 13.92 23.46 -4.24
CA ALA A 190 14.82 24.50 -4.71
C ALA A 190 16.00 23.85 -5.44
N GLU A 191 16.40 24.41 -6.57
CA GLU A 191 17.68 24.05 -7.21
C GLU A 191 18.79 24.52 -6.26
N GLU A 192 19.55 23.57 -5.70
CA GLU A 192 20.75 23.85 -4.90
C GLU A 192 21.96 24.14 -5.81
#